data_AF-A0A813VWQ0-F1
#
_entry.id   AF-A0A813VWQ0-F1
#
_cell.length_a   1.000
_cell.length_b   1.000
_cell.length_c   1.000
_cell.angle_alpha   90.00
_cell.angle_beta   90.00
_cell.angle_gamma   90.00
#
_symmetry.space_group_name_H-M   'P 1'
#
loop_
_entity.id
_entity.type
_entity.pdbx_description
1 polymer ?
#
loop_
_entity_poly.entity_id
_entity_poly.type
_entity_poly.pdbx_seq_one_letter_code
_entity_poly.pdbx_strand_id
1 'polypeptide(L)'
;MTKKKGCTPGQLTLAWILAQGDDFIPIPGTSKIKNLEENIGAAQIKLTKEEIQEIRHFSETADVAGDRSRAAHASLLFGDSAPKKN
;
A
#
# COMPACT_ATOMS: atom_id res chain seq x y z
N MET A 1 5.57 -3.91 15.52
CA MET A 1 6.83 -4.06 14.75
C MET A 1 7.56 -2.74 14.49
N THR A 2 6.88 -1.66 14.06
CA THR A 2 7.46 -0.34 13.74
C THR A 2 8.52 0.19 14.71
N LYS A 3 8.23 0.18 16.02
CA LYS A 3 9.18 0.59 17.08
C LYS A 3 10.48 -0.22 17.07
N LYS A 4 10.40 -1.53 16.84
CA LYS A 4 11.59 -2.43 16.80
C LYS A 4 12.46 -2.15 15.57
N LYS A 5 11.82 -1.81 14.44
CA LYS A 5 12.49 -1.52 13.16
C LYS A 5 12.88 -0.04 12.99
N GLY A 6 12.47 0.83 13.92
CA GLY A 6 12.70 2.28 13.80
C GLY A 6 12.07 2.91 12.56
N CYS A 7 10.90 2.42 12.12
CA CYS A 7 10.23 2.89 10.90
C CYS A 7 8.81 3.37 11.16
N THR A 8 8.25 4.12 10.20
CA THR A 8 6.84 4.50 10.24
C THR A 8 5.93 3.31 9.85
N PRO A 9 4.62 3.35 10.17
CA PRO A 9 3.67 2.37 9.66
C PRO A 9 3.64 2.31 8.13
N GLY A 10 3.69 3.46 7.44
CA GLY A 10 3.70 3.51 5.98
C GLY A 10 4.92 2.82 5.37
N GLN A 11 6.09 3.05 5.97
CA GLN A 11 7.32 2.37 5.57
C GLN A 11 7.25 0.86 5.81
N LEU A 12 6.73 0.43 6.96
CA LEU A 12 6.59 -0.99 7.26
C LEU A 12 5.68 -1.69 6.23
N THR A 13 4.56 -1.06 5.87
CA THR A 13 3.63 -1.58 4.87
C THR A 13 4.30 -1.71 3.49
N LEU A 14 4.99 -0.66 3.03
CA LEU A 14 5.69 -0.70 1.74
C LEU A 14 6.84 -1.73 1.73
N ALA A 15 7.59 -1.83 2.82
CA ALA A 15 8.63 -2.84 2.97
C ALA A 15 8.08 -4.26 2.91
N TRP A 16 6.90 -4.50 3.51
CA TRP A 16 6.24 -5.80 3.44
C TRP A 16 5.74 -6.14 2.03
N ILE A 17 5.19 -5.16 1.29
CA ILE A 17 4.79 -5.35 -0.12
C ILE A 17 6.01 -5.70 -0.98
N LEU A 18 7.11 -4.95 -0.84
CA LEU A 18 8.37 -5.21 -1.54
C LEU A 18 8.94 -6.60 -1.21
N ALA A 19 8.72 -7.10 0.00
CA ALA A 19 9.22 -8.40 0.44
C ALA A 19 8.42 -9.61 -0.09
N GLN A 20 7.32 -9.39 -0.83
CA GLN A 20 6.52 -10.50 -1.37
C GLN A 20 7.16 -11.17 -2.60
N GLY A 21 8.05 -10.47 -3.31
CA GLY A 21 8.75 -11.01 -4.48
C GLY A 21 9.38 -9.89 -5.32
N ASP A 22 10.31 -10.26 -6.20
CA ASP A 22 10.99 -9.32 -7.10
C ASP A 22 10.05 -8.71 -8.17
N ASP A 23 8.87 -9.30 -8.34
CA ASP A 23 7.78 -8.87 -9.22
C ASP A 23 6.76 -7.94 -8.54
N PHE A 24 6.95 -7.62 -7.25
CA PHE A 24 6.10 -6.69 -6.52
C PHE A 24 6.65 -5.25 -6.59
N ILE A 25 6.00 -4.43 -7.42
CA ILE A 25 6.39 -3.04 -7.66
C ILE A 25 5.32 -2.08 -7.09
N PRO A 26 5.42 -1.64 -5.82
CA PRO A 26 4.46 -0.69 -5.25
C PRO A 26 4.59 0.69 -5.90
N ILE A 27 3.45 1.33 -6.17
CA ILE A 27 3.36 2.67 -6.79
C ILE A 27 2.67 3.69 -5.85
N PRO A 28 3.25 3.97 -4.66
CA PRO A 28 2.60 4.85 -3.70
C PRO A 28 2.59 6.31 -4.19
N GLY A 29 1.39 6.85 -4.38
CA GLY A 29 1.18 8.26 -4.74
C GLY A 29 1.22 9.19 -3.52
N THR A 30 1.79 10.38 -3.69
CA THR A 30 1.78 11.45 -2.68
C THR A 30 1.96 12.82 -3.33
N SER A 31 1.39 13.87 -2.72
CA SER A 31 1.62 15.28 -3.09
C SER A 31 2.64 16.00 -2.20
N LYS A 32 3.18 15.32 -1.18
CA LYS A 32 4.10 15.89 -0.18
C LYS A 32 5.48 15.27 -0.29
N ILE A 33 6.51 16.10 -0.37
CA ILE A 33 7.93 15.67 -0.46
C ILE A 33 8.31 14.80 0.74
N LYS A 34 7.95 15.20 1.96
CA LYS A 34 8.23 14.40 3.17
C LYS A 34 7.71 12.96 3.08
N ASN A 35 6.53 12.77 2.50
CA ASN A 35 5.96 11.45 2.33
C ASN A 35 6.67 10.68 1.20
N LEU A 36 7.15 11.37 0.16
CA LEU A 36 7.96 10.75 -0.88
C LEU A 36 9.26 10.21 -0.28
N GLU A 37 9.96 11.00 0.54
CA GLU A 37 11.17 10.59 1.26
C GLU A 37 10.89 9.40 2.18
N GLU A 38 9.78 9.45 2.93
CA GLU A 38 9.32 8.33 3.76
C GLU A 38 9.10 7.06 2.93
N ASN A 39 8.36 7.15 1.83
CA ASN A 39 8.05 6.03 0.93
C ASN A 39 9.32 5.40 0.35
N ILE A 40 10.27 6.21 -0.11
CA ILE A 40 11.56 5.74 -0.64
C ILE A 40 12.35 5.02 0.46
N GLY A 41 12.34 5.55 1.68
CA GLY A 41 13.03 4.94 2.84
C GLY A 41 12.54 3.53 3.17
N ALA A 42 11.33 3.15 2.78
CA ALA A 42 10.79 1.81 3.00
C ALA A 42 11.65 0.70 2.38
N ALA A 43 12.30 0.96 1.23
CA ALA A 43 13.14 -0.02 0.53
C ALA A 43 14.38 -0.45 1.34
N GLN A 44 14.78 0.35 2.33
CA GLN A 44 15.91 0.06 3.21
C GLN A 44 15.53 -0.85 4.39
N ILE A 45 14.23 -1.06 4.65
CA ILE A 45 13.77 -1.90 5.75
C ILE A 45 13.81 -3.35 5.30
N LYS A 46 14.62 -4.16 5.98
CA LYS A 46 14.67 -5.61 5.78
C LYS A 46 13.79 -6.32 6.81
N LEU A 47 12.85 -7.12 6.32
CA LEU A 47 11.99 -7.97 7.14
C LEU A 47 12.52 -9.41 7.09
N THR A 48 12.50 -10.10 8.22
CA THR A 48 12.77 -11.55 8.25
C THR A 48 11.56 -12.33 7.75
N LYS A 49 11.75 -13.62 7.46
CA LYS A 49 10.64 -14.49 7.04
C LYS A 49 9.53 -14.53 8.09
N GLU A 50 9.90 -14.58 9.36
CA GLU A 50 8.98 -14.62 10.49
C GLU A 50 8.16 -13.32 10.58
N GLU A 51 8.80 -12.18 10.39
CA GLU A 51 8.13 -10.87 10.39
C GLU A 51 7.17 -10.71 9.21
N ILE A 52 7.53 -11.23 8.03
CA ILE A 52 6.65 -11.25 6.86
C ILE A 52 5.40 -12.10 7.15
N GLN A 53 5.58 -13.27 7.77
CA GLN A 53 4.46 -14.14 8.16
C GLN A 53 3.62 -13.54 9.28
N GLU A 54 4.22 -12.86 10.26
CA GLU A 54 3.51 -12.16 11.32
C GLU A 54 2.57 -11.10 10.73
N ILE A 55 3.05 -10.27 9.80
CA ILE A 55 2.22 -9.24 9.15
C ILE A 55 1.11 -9.88 8.30
N ARG A 56 1.43 -10.96 7.56
CA ARG A 56 0.44 -11.71 6.78
C ARG A 56 -0.68 -12.24 7.67
N HIS A 57 -0.33 -12.88 8.78
CA HIS A 57 -1.29 -13.42 9.73
C HIS A 57 -2.26 -12.34 10.23
N PHE A 58 -1.74 -11.16 10.62
CA PHE A 58 -2.59 -10.03 11.01
C PHE A 58 -3.57 -9.60 9.91
N SER A 59 -3.12 -9.59 8.64
CA SER A 59 -3.98 -9.23 7.51
C SER A 59 -5.05 -10.29 7.23
N GLU A 60 -4.74 -11.58 7.39
CA GLU A 60 -5.66 -12.69 7.16
C GLU A 60 -6.72 -12.81 8.26
N THR A 61 -6.36 -12.46 9.51
CA THR A 61 -7.29 -12.47 10.64
C THR A 61 -8.06 -11.16 10.80
N ALA A 62 -7.77 -10.14 9.99
CA ALA A 62 -8.49 -8.88 10.04
C ALA A 62 -9.92 -9.08 9.53
N ASP A 63 -10.91 -8.81 10.38
CA ASP A 63 -12.33 -8.85 10.03
C ASP A 63 -12.76 -7.60 9.24
N VAL A 64 -12.08 -7.37 8.11
CA VAL A 64 -12.29 -6.22 7.23
C VAL A 64 -12.39 -6.72 5.78
N ALA A 65 -13.58 -7.15 5.39
CA ALA A 65 -13.92 -7.35 3.99
C ALA A 65 -14.45 -6.04 3.41
N GLY A 66 -13.71 -5.44 2.48
CA GLY A 66 -14.12 -4.24 1.75
C GLY A 66 -14.65 -4.58 0.36
N ASP A 67 -15.69 -3.88 -0.08
CA ASP A 67 -16.06 -3.87 -1.51
C ASP A 67 -14.99 -3.13 -2.32
N ARG A 68 -14.80 -3.51 -3.58
CA ARG A 68 -13.85 -2.86 -4.51
C ARG A 68 -14.17 -1.39 -4.70
N SER A 69 -15.44 -1.00 -4.57
CA SER A 69 -15.88 0.39 -4.62
C SER A 69 -16.79 0.69 -3.45
N ARG A 70 -16.67 1.90 -2.89
CA ARG A 70 -17.73 2.42 -2.01
C ARG A 70 -19.02 2.46 -2.83
N ALA A 71 -20.14 1.98 -2.26
CA ALA A 71 -21.44 1.97 -2.94
C ALA A 71 -21.80 3.34 -3.56
N ALA A 72 -21.47 4.44 -2.88
CA ALA A 72 -21.69 5.80 -3.36
C ALA A 72 -20.92 6.18 -4.64
N HIS A 73 -19.83 5.47 -4.97
CA HIS A 73 -18.96 5.76 -6.11
C HIS A 73 -19.12 4.74 -7.25
N ALA A 74 -19.94 3.70 -7.07
CA ALA A 74 -20.13 2.66 -8.08
C ALA A 74 -20.64 3.21 -9.42
N SER A 75 -21.49 4.25 -9.37
CA SER A 75 -22.02 4.92 -10.56
C SER A 75 -20.97 5.69 -11.37
N LEU A 76 -19.86 6.11 -10.76
CA LEU A 76 -18.79 6.87 -11.43
C LEU A 76 -17.86 5.99 -12.27
N LEU A 77 -17.89 4.68 -12.07
CA LEU A 77 -17.03 3.73 -12.81
C LEU A 77 -17.33 3.71 -14.31
N PHE A 78 -18.56 4.09 -14.70
CA PHE A 78 -19.03 4.13 -16.09
C PHE A 78 -19.21 5.57 -16.60
N GLY A 79 -18.52 6.54 -15.99
CA GLY A 79 -18.51 7.91 -16.50
C GLY A 79 -17.74 8.00 -17.82
N ASP A 80 -18.45 8.26 -18.91
CA ASP A 80 -17.83 8.45 -20.23
C ASP A 80 -16.99 9.74 -20.29
N SER A 81 -15.97 9.73 -21.14
CA SER A 81 -15.17 10.92 -21.43
C SER A 81 -15.95 11.90 -22.30
N ALA A 82 -15.75 13.21 -22.09
CA ALA A 82 -16.38 14.23 -22.91
C ALA A 82 -16.06 14.01 -24.41
N PRO A 83 -17.04 14.19 -25.31
CA PRO A 83 -16.81 14.02 -26.74
C PRO A 83 -15.75 15.00 -27.22
N LYS A 84 -14.95 14.57 -28.20
CA LYS A 84 -13.93 15.42 -28.82
C LYS A 84 -14.60 16.71 -29.30
N LYS A 85 -14.14 17.86 -28.81
CA LYS A 85 -14.55 19.15 -29.38
C LYS A 85 -13.89 19.25 -30.75
N ASN A 86 -14.73 19.25 -31.79
CA ASN A 86 -14.32 19.55 -33.16
C ASN A 86 -13.83 21.00 -33.25
#